data_AF-A0A4R9GMM3-F1
#
_entry.id   AF-A0A4R9GMM3-F1
#
_cell.length_a   1.000
_cell.length_b   1.000
_cell.length_c   1.000
_cell.angle_alpha   90.00
_cell.angle_beta   90.00
_cell.angle_gamma   90.00
#
_symmetry.space_group_name_H-M   'P 1'
#
loop_
_entity.id
_entity.type
_entity.pdbx_description
1 polymer ?
#
loop_
_entity_poly.entity_id
_entity_poly.type
_entity_poly.pdbx_seq_one_letter_code
_entity_poly.pdbx_strand_id
1 'polypeptide(L)'
;MGRITYLRFAFSLFFRDATTSFLHIFFSTFFATGLILSFFSIRTDKSVSDVSSIDLFRNSPYLVLALSSAALIFMGIVRTTSRSGDTGIMMAVGGNRFGCILLETTELWIIHGFGFVLASAASFFYPPGNPALVSVLDYASAFLYESALLGLAGGCTAFLHTLVDPYRSIRRGK
;
A
#
# COMPACT_ATOMS: atom_id res chain seq x y z
N MET A 1 -25.78 13.26 26.91
CA MET A 1 -25.13 12.27 26.00
C MET A 1 -26.18 11.80 25.00
N GLY A 2 -26.07 12.19 23.72
CA GLY A 2 -27.07 11.84 22.70
C GLY A 2 -27.05 10.34 22.39
N ARG A 3 -28.22 9.70 22.34
CA ARG A 3 -28.38 8.29 21.93
C ARG A 3 -27.76 8.10 20.54
N ILE A 4 -26.63 7.39 20.47
CA ILE A 4 -26.06 6.93 19.20
C ILE A 4 -26.97 5.81 18.70
N THR A 5 -27.82 6.10 17.71
CA THR A 5 -28.60 5.08 17.00
C THR A 5 -27.66 4.21 16.19
N TYR A 6 -27.91 2.89 16.17
CA TYR A 6 -27.10 1.89 15.45
C TYR A 6 -26.77 2.30 14.01
N LEU A 7 -27.75 2.86 13.28
CA LEU A 7 -27.58 3.39 11.93
C LEU A 7 -26.51 4.50 11.85
N ARG A 8 -26.52 5.45 12.78
CA ARG A 8 -25.57 6.57 12.80
C ARG A 8 -24.14 6.08 13.07
N PHE A 9 -24.00 5.07 13.91
CA PHE A 9 -22.72 4.41 14.16
C PHE A 9 -22.22 3.65 12.91
N ALA A 10 -23.10 2.85 12.29
CA ALA A 10 -22.78 2.09 11.09
C ALA A 10 -22.36 2.99 9.91
N PHE A 11 -23.11 4.08 9.66
CA PHE A 11 -22.74 5.06 8.63
C PHE A 11 -21.41 5.74 8.94
N SER A 12 -21.17 6.15 10.19
CA SER A 12 -19.90 6.77 10.58
C SER A 12 -18.71 5.83 10.34
N LEU A 13 -18.88 4.53 10.57
CA LEU A 13 -17.84 3.53 10.37
C LEU A 13 -17.60 3.30 8.87
N PHE A 14 -18.67 3.18 8.08
CA PHE A 14 -18.60 3.06 6.63
C PHE A 14 -17.91 4.27 5.98
N PHE A 15 -18.29 5.50 6.35
CA PHE A 15 -17.67 6.71 5.78
C PHE A 15 -16.19 6.83 6.13
N ARG A 16 -15.81 6.49 7.37
CA ARG A 16 -14.39 6.47 7.79
C ARG A 16 -13.61 5.46 6.97
N ASP A 17 -14.12 4.25 6.85
CA ASP A 17 -13.44 3.18 6.11
C ASP A 17 -13.35 3.49 4.62
N ALA A 18 -14.41 4.03 4.02
CA ALA A 18 -14.41 4.51 2.63
C ALA A 18 -13.40 5.65 2.40
N THR A 19 -13.36 6.64 3.30
CA THR A 19 -12.44 7.78 3.19
C THR A 19 -10.98 7.34 3.30
N THR A 20 -10.68 6.47 4.26
CA THR A 20 -9.32 5.93 4.41
C THR A 20 -8.93 5.09 3.21
N SER A 21 -9.80 4.19 2.73
CA SER A 21 -9.54 3.41 1.51
C SER A 21 -9.32 4.32 0.28
N PHE A 22 -10.12 5.37 0.11
CA PHE A 22 -9.93 6.33 -0.98
C PHE A 22 -8.58 7.06 -0.91
N LEU A 23 -8.17 7.51 0.28
CA LEU A 23 -6.86 8.13 0.47
C LEU A 23 -5.73 7.15 0.16
N HIS A 24 -5.83 5.90 0.60
CA HIS A 24 -4.85 4.87 0.27
C HIS A 24 -4.77 4.61 -1.23
N ILE A 25 -5.91 4.54 -1.94
CA ILE A 25 -5.94 4.42 -3.41
C ILE A 25 -5.26 5.61 -4.07
N PHE A 26 -5.56 6.83 -3.64
CA PHE A 26 -4.99 8.05 -4.22
C PHE A 26 -3.46 8.10 -4.05
N PHE A 27 -2.97 7.88 -2.83
CA PHE A 27 -1.53 7.85 -2.57
C PHE A 27 -0.85 6.66 -3.23
N SER A 28 -1.48 5.48 -3.26
CA SER A 28 -0.98 4.32 -4.00
C SER A 28 -0.84 4.64 -5.49
N THR A 29 -1.82 5.32 -6.09
CA THR A 29 -1.73 5.78 -7.49
C THR A 29 -0.49 6.64 -7.70
N PHE A 30 -0.26 7.62 -6.81
CA PHE A 30 0.92 8.49 -6.89
C PHE A 30 2.23 7.71 -6.77
N PHE A 31 2.40 6.87 -5.76
CA PHE A 31 3.64 6.11 -5.59
C PHE A 31 3.83 5.01 -6.64
N ALA A 32 2.75 4.42 -7.14
CA ALA A 32 2.77 3.47 -8.26
C ALA A 32 3.22 4.15 -9.56
N THR A 33 2.81 5.40 -9.84
CA THR A 33 3.38 6.15 -10.99
C THR A 33 4.89 6.34 -10.84
N GLY A 34 5.37 6.63 -9.63
CA GLY A 34 6.80 6.70 -9.31
C GLY A 34 7.52 5.37 -9.55
N LEU A 35 6.93 4.24 -9.13
CA LEU A 35 7.48 2.91 -9.39
C LEU A 35 7.57 2.60 -10.89
N ILE A 36 6.48 2.79 -11.65
CA ILE A 36 6.46 2.55 -13.09
C ILE A 36 7.54 3.39 -13.78
N LEU A 37 7.65 4.66 -13.43
CA LEU A 37 8.68 5.56 -13.94
C LEU A 37 10.08 5.05 -13.60
N SER A 38 10.33 4.64 -12.35
CA SER A 38 11.63 4.09 -11.93
C SER A 38 12.02 2.83 -12.70
N PHE A 39 11.10 1.87 -12.88
CA PHE A 39 11.38 0.64 -13.62
C PHE A 39 11.66 0.94 -15.10
N PHE A 40 10.86 1.81 -15.71
CA PHE A 40 11.10 2.30 -17.06
C PHE A 40 12.49 2.94 -17.17
N SER A 41 12.79 3.93 -16.31
CA SER A 41 14.05 4.67 -16.32
C SER A 41 15.25 3.76 -16.04
N ILE A 42 15.18 2.80 -15.11
CA ILE A 42 16.28 1.85 -14.86
C ILE A 42 16.57 0.98 -16.09
N ARG A 43 15.54 0.61 -16.85
CA ARG A 43 15.71 -0.18 -18.07
C ARG A 43 16.25 0.66 -19.23
N THR A 44 15.76 1.89 -19.40
CA THR A 44 16.11 2.75 -20.54
C THR A 44 17.39 3.56 -20.33
N ASP A 45 17.73 3.92 -19.08
CA ASP A 45 18.98 4.60 -18.72
C ASP A 45 20.00 3.61 -18.15
N LYS A 46 21.03 3.34 -18.94
CA LYS A 46 22.28 2.72 -18.47
C LYS A 46 23.09 3.77 -17.71
N SER A 47 23.26 3.55 -16.40
CA SER A 47 24.24 4.18 -15.49
C SER A 47 24.50 5.68 -15.66
N VAL A 48 24.10 6.49 -14.69
CA VAL A 48 24.65 7.85 -14.57
C VAL A 48 26.04 7.75 -13.96
N SER A 49 27.05 7.98 -14.78
CA SER A 49 28.47 8.03 -14.43
C SER A 49 28.90 9.41 -13.94
N ASP A 50 28.10 10.10 -13.11
CA ASP A 50 28.58 11.27 -12.37
C ASP A 50 27.73 11.58 -11.14
N VAL A 51 28.41 11.60 -9.99
CA VAL A 51 27.85 11.90 -8.67
C VAL A 51 28.12 13.38 -8.37
N SER A 52 27.22 14.27 -8.81
CA SER A 52 27.16 15.63 -8.29
C SER A 52 25.76 15.95 -7.74
N SER A 53 25.73 16.63 -6.59
CA SER A 53 24.71 16.47 -5.56
C SER A 53 23.38 17.22 -5.76
N ILE A 54 23.15 17.86 -6.92
CA ILE A 54 21.94 18.64 -7.19
C ILE A 54 21.12 18.10 -8.37
N ASP A 55 21.74 17.42 -9.33
CA ASP A 55 21.03 16.71 -10.42
C ASP A 55 20.55 15.30 -10.02
N LEU A 56 20.89 14.87 -8.81
CA LEU A 56 20.60 13.54 -8.28
C LEU A 56 19.10 13.21 -8.30
N PHE A 57 18.20 14.17 -8.03
CA PHE A 57 16.76 13.94 -8.05
C PHE A 57 16.17 13.82 -9.46
N ARG A 58 16.80 14.46 -10.45
CA ARG A 58 16.35 14.43 -11.84
C ARG A 58 16.88 13.21 -12.59
N ASN A 59 18.04 12.69 -12.16
CA ASN A 59 18.78 11.63 -12.86
C ASN A 59 18.89 10.31 -12.08
N SER A 60 18.32 10.17 -10.86
CA SER A 60 18.44 8.94 -10.06
C SER A 60 17.12 8.17 -9.94
N PRO A 61 16.80 7.29 -10.91
CA PRO A 61 15.57 6.50 -10.85
C PRO A 61 15.54 5.55 -9.65
N TYR A 62 16.70 5.18 -9.11
CA TYR A 62 16.83 4.41 -7.88
C TYR A 62 16.35 5.15 -6.63
N LEU A 63 16.49 6.47 -6.58
CA LEU A 63 16.03 7.28 -5.45
C LEU A 63 14.50 7.36 -5.46
N VAL A 64 13.91 7.57 -6.63
CA VAL A 64 12.44 7.55 -6.80
C VAL A 64 11.88 6.16 -6.46
N LEU A 65 12.59 5.09 -6.86
CA LEU A 65 12.23 3.72 -6.51
C LEU A 65 12.24 3.55 -5.00
N ALA A 66 13.35 3.89 -4.34
CA ALA A 66 13.50 3.74 -2.89
C ALA A 66 12.46 4.53 -2.09
N LEU A 67 12.18 5.78 -2.48
CA LEU A 67 11.17 6.62 -1.81
C LEU A 67 9.76 6.05 -2.01
N SER A 68 9.41 5.62 -3.23
CA SER A 68 8.11 5.03 -3.53
C SER A 68 7.93 3.71 -2.77
N SER A 69 8.97 2.87 -2.74
CA SER A 69 8.99 1.63 -1.94
C SER A 69 8.79 1.90 -0.46
N ALA A 70 9.54 2.86 0.11
CA ALA A 70 9.44 3.21 1.53
C ALA A 70 8.04 3.74 1.88
N ALA A 71 7.46 4.56 1.02
CA ALA A 71 6.10 5.07 1.20
C ALA A 71 5.06 3.95 1.16
N LEU A 72 5.16 3.02 0.21
CA LEU A 72 4.25 1.88 0.10
C LEU A 72 4.38 0.92 1.29
N ILE A 73 5.61 0.63 1.74
CA ILE A 73 5.85 -0.15 2.97
C ILE A 73 5.17 0.54 4.16
N PHE A 74 5.40 1.83 4.35
CA PHE A 74 4.83 2.59 5.45
C PHE A 74 3.29 2.59 5.39
N MET A 75 2.71 2.80 4.21
CA MET A 75 1.27 2.73 4.00
C MET A 75 0.71 1.34 4.34
N GLY A 76 1.39 0.26 3.92
CA GLY A 76 1.03 -1.11 4.26
C GLY A 76 1.01 -1.35 5.77
N ILE A 77 2.07 -0.91 6.48
CA ILE A 77 2.16 -0.99 7.94
C ILE A 77 1.02 -0.19 8.60
N VAL A 78 0.81 1.06 8.20
CA VAL A 78 -0.21 1.94 8.79
C VAL A 78 -1.61 1.37 8.60
N ARG A 79 -1.96 0.91 7.38
CA ARG A 79 -3.28 0.33 7.10
C ARG A 79 -3.52 -0.92 7.94
N THR A 80 -2.55 -1.83 7.96
CA THR A 80 -2.64 -3.08 8.74
C THR A 80 -2.77 -2.78 10.24
N THR A 81 -1.96 -1.85 10.76
CA THR A 81 -1.99 -1.45 12.17
C THR A 81 -3.32 -0.83 12.57
N SER A 82 -3.93 -0.04 11.67
CA SER A 82 -5.23 0.58 11.91
C SER A 82 -6.37 -0.45 12.07
N ARG A 83 -6.16 -1.68 11.57
CA ARG A 83 -7.09 -2.81 11.66
C ARG A 83 -6.71 -3.85 12.72
N SER A 84 -5.69 -3.57 13.54
CA SER A 84 -5.29 -4.43 14.65
C SER A 84 -6.44 -4.78 15.63
N GLY A 85 -7.44 -3.90 15.77
CA GLY A 85 -8.65 -4.18 16.55
C GLY A 85 -9.51 -5.29 15.95
N ASP A 86 -9.67 -5.31 14.63
CA ASP A 86 -10.43 -6.32 13.90
C ASP A 86 -9.71 -7.68 13.97
N THR A 87 -8.39 -7.68 13.81
CA THR A 87 -7.55 -8.86 14.05
C THR A 87 -7.72 -9.41 15.47
N GLY A 88 -7.72 -8.55 16.49
CA GLY A 88 -7.96 -8.96 17.88
C GLY A 88 -9.33 -9.62 18.08
N ILE A 89 -10.39 -9.06 17.48
CA ILE A 89 -11.75 -9.63 17.53
C ILE A 89 -11.79 -10.99 16.83
N MET A 90 -11.24 -11.09 15.61
CA MET A 90 -11.18 -12.34 14.84
C MET A 90 -10.46 -13.44 15.62
N MET A 91 -9.35 -13.11 16.27
CA MET A 91 -8.60 -14.05 17.10
C MET A 91 -9.35 -14.44 18.39
N ALA A 92 -10.12 -13.53 19.00
CA ALA A 92 -10.93 -13.82 20.18
C ALA A 92 -12.09 -14.80 19.91
N VAL A 93 -12.68 -14.76 18.71
CA VAL A 93 -13.78 -15.66 18.31
C VAL A 93 -13.31 -17.00 17.72
N GLY A 94 -12.02 -17.32 17.83
CA GLY A 94 -11.45 -18.59 17.37
C GLY A 94 -10.98 -18.61 15.90
N GLY A 95 -10.75 -17.44 15.29
CA GLY A 95 -10.20 -17.33 13.94
C GLY A 95 -8.79 -17.92 13.80
N ASN A 96 -8.52 -18.54 12.64
CA ASN A 96 -7.18 -19.02 12.31
C ASN A 96 -6.26 -17.85 11.97
N ARG A 97 -5.05 -17.80 12.56
CA ARG A 97 -4.03 -16.78 12.32
C ARG A 97 -3.73 -16.60 10.84
N PHE A 98 -3.53 -17.69 10.11
CA PHE A 98 -3.22 -17.62 8.69
C PHE A 98 -4.34 -16.97 7.89
N GLY A 99 -5.60 -17.26 8.23
CA GLY A 99 -6.75 -16.62 7.59
C GLY A 99 -6.83 -15.13 7.89
N CYS A 100 -6.50 -14.72 9.11
CA CYS A 100 -6.45 -13.31 9.50
C CYS A 100 -5.37 -12.54 8.72
N ILE A 101 -4.17 -13.11 8.64
CA ILE A 101 -3.04 -12.53 7.89
C ILE A 101 -3.40 -12.41 6.42
N LEU A 102 -3.94 -13.49 5.83
CA LEU A 102 -4.34 -13.49 4.43
C LEU A 102 -5.43 -12.44 4.14
N LEU A 103 -6.37 -12.23 5.05
CA LEU A 103 -7.43 -11.26 4.88
C LEU A 103 -6.88 -9.83 4.87
N GLU A 104 -6.02 -9.48 5.82
CA GLU A 104 -5.40 -8.15 5.88
C GLU A 104 -4.45 -7.90 4.70
N THR A 105 -3.65 -8.90 4.28
CA THR A 105 -2.77 -8.75 3.10
C THR A 105 -3.55 -8.66 1.80
N THR A 106 -4.62 -9.43 1.64
CA THR A 106 -5.47 -9.38 0.44
C THR A 106 -6.15 -8.02 0.32
N GLU A 107 -6.58 -7.43 1.44
CA GLU A 107 -7.14 -6.08 1.42
C GLU A 107 -6.12 -5.05 0.90
N LEU A 108 -4.86 -5.11 1.35
CA LEU A 108 -3.81 -4.24 0.84
C LEU A 108 -3.64 -4.42 -0.67
N TRP A 109 -3.57 -5.66 -1.15
CA TRP A 109 -3.44 -5.93 -2.58
C TRP A 109 -4.62 -5.40 -3.39
N ILE A 110 -5.85 -5.46 -2.87
CA ILE A 110 -7.02 -4.90 -3.56
C ILE A 110 -6.91 -3.37 -3.65
N ILE A 111 -6.66 -2.70 -2.52
CA ILE A 111 -6.64 -1.24 -2.44
C ILE A 111 -5.50 -0.68 -3.28
N HIS A 112 -4.29 -1.21 -3.11
CA HIS A 112 -3.11 -0.71 -3.79
C HIS A 112 -3.01 -1.22 -5.23
N GLY A 113 -3.48 -2.45 -5.50
CA GLY A 113 -3.63 -2.94 -6.86
C GLY A 113 -4.57 -2.06 -7.69
N PHE A 114 -5.66 -1.56 -7.09
CA PHE A 114 -6.52 -0.58 -7.75
C PHE A 114 -5.80 0.75 -8.01
N GLY A 115 -5.02 1.24 -7.04
CA GLY A 115 -4.16 2.41 -7.24
C GLY A 115 -3.14 2.22 -8.37
N PHE A 116 -2.52 1.05 -8.46
CA PHE A 116 -1.60 0.69 -9.54
C PHE A 116 -2.28 0.67 -10.92
N VAL A 117 -3.52 0.15 -10.99
CA VAL A 117 -4.32 0.17 -12.23
C VAL A 117 -4.59 1.62 -12.65
N LEU A 118 -4.95 2.50 -11.72
CA LEU A 118 -5.14 3.93 -11.99
C LEU A 118 -3.83 4.60 -12.46
N ALA A 119 -2.70 4.25 -11.84
CA ALA A 119 -1.38 4.76 -12.25
C ALA A 119 -1.02 4.32 -13.67
N SER A 120 -1.29 3.05 -13.98
CA SER A 120 -1.13 2.49 -15.33
C SER A 120 -2.04 3.19 -16.33
N ALA A 121 -3.30 3.45 -15.98
CA ALA A 121 -4.22 4.19 -16.84
C ALA A 121 -3.77 5.65 -17.05
N ALA A 122 -3.27 6.32 -16.01
CA ALA A 122 -2.74 7.68 -16.09
C ALA A 122 -1.53 7.76 -17.03
N SER A 123 -0.73 6.69 -17.13
CA SER A 123 0.44 6.65 -18.02
C SER A 123 0.09 6.70 -19.52
N PHE A 124 -1.16 6.43 -19.92
CA PHE A 124 -1.61 6.69 -21.30
C PHE A 124 -1.67 8.19 -21.63
N PHE A 125 -1.99 9.03 -20.64
CA PHE A 125 -2.02 10.48 -20.79
C PHE A 125 -0.66 11.12 -20.51
N TYR A 126 0.12 10.53 -19.61
CA TYR A 126 1.43 10.99 -19.18
C TYR A 126 2.44 9.84 -19.23
N PRO A 127 2.96 9.47 -20.41
CA PRO A 127 3.88 8.36 -20.54
C PRO A 127 5.18 8.61 -19.75
N PRO A 128 5.79 7.58 -19.14
CA PRO A 128 6.98 7.71 -18.28
C PRO A 128 8.24 8.15 -19.03
N GLY A 129 8.19 8.27 -20.35
CA GLY A 129 9.28 8.73 -21.20
C GLY A 129 8.92 8.58 -22.67
N ASN A 130 9.91 8.26 -23.52
CA ASN A 130 9.66 8.02 -24.94
C ASN A 130 8.69 6.84 -25.12
N PRO A 131 7.47 7.06 -25.69
CA PRO A 131 6.46 6.01 -25.86
C PRO A 131 6.95 4.80 -26.66
N ALA A 132 7.89 5.00 -27.59
CA ALA A 132 8.46 3.92 -28.40
C ALA A 132 9.32 2.94 -27.59
N LEU A 133 9.80 3.37 -26.42
CA LEU A 133 10.62 2.54 -25.54
C LEU A 133 9.82 1.84 -24.46
N VAL A 134 8.57 2.26 -24.19
CA VAL A 134 7.75 1.72 -23.10
C VAL A 134 7.46 0.23 -23.32
N SER A 135 7.70 -0.58 -22.28
CA SER A 135 7.48 -2.02 -22.34
C SER A 135 6.43 -2.46 -21.31
N VAL A 136 5.57 -3.41 -21.69
CA VAL A 136 4.64 -4.09 -20.77
C VAL A 136 5.39 -4.72 -19.58
N LEU A 137 6.65 -5.12 -19.80
CA LEU A 137 7.48 -5.71 -18.75
C LEU A 137 7.80 -4.70 -17.63
N ASP A 138 7.84 -3.39 -17.92
CA ASP A 138 8.08 -2.35 -16.91
C ASP A 138 6.89 -2.26 -15.93
N TYR A 139 5.67 -2.32 -16.47
CA TYR A 139 4.45 -2.35 -15.66
C TYR A 139 4.32 -3.66 -14.88
N ALA A 140 4.59 -4.80 -15.52
CA ALA A 140 4.52 -6.10 -14.86
C ALA A 140 5.54 -6.20 -13.71
N SER A 141 6.77 -5.74 -13.93
CA SER A 141 7.82 -5.75 -12.90
C SER A 141 7.50 -4.78 -11.76
N ALA A 142 7.03 -3.57 -12.05
CA ALA A 142 6.57 -2.63 -11.03
C ALA A 142 5.41 -3.19 -10.20
N PHE A 143 4.42 -3.84 -10.84
CA PHE A 143 3.27 -4.44 -10.16
C PHE A 143 3.66 -5.60 -9.25
N LEU A 144 4.51 -6.51 -9.74
CA LEU A 144 5.01 -7.64 -8.93
C LEU A 144 5.83 -7.13 -7.74
N TYR A 145 6.64 -6.10 -7.96
CA TYR A 145 7.44 -5.48 -6.92
C TYR A 145 6.57 -4.79 -5.86
N GLU A 146 5.57 -4.00 -6.26
CA GLU A 146 4.59 -3.40 -5.33
C GLU A 146 3.83 -4.47 -4.54
N SER A 147 3.34 -5.51 -5.22
CA SER A 147 2.60 -6.61 -4.60
C SER A 147 3.44 -7.34 -3.56
N ALA A 148 4.72 -7.59 -3.85
CA ALA A 148 5.66 -8.21 -2.93
C ALA A 148 5.95 -7.32 -1.72
N LEU A 149 6.20 -6.02 -1.94
CA LEU A 149 6.45 -5.06 -0.86
C LEU A 149 5.27 -4.98 0.12
N LEU A 150 4.06 -4.81 -0.41
CA LEU A 150 2.85 -4.71 0.39
C LEU A 150 2.51 -6.04 1.07
N GLY A 151 2.68 -7.16 0.37
CA GLY A 151 2.46 -8.50 0.93
C GLY A 151 3.40 -8.79 2.10
N LEU A 152 4.68 -8.44 1.98
CA LEU A 152 5.65 -8.60 3.06
C LEU A 152 5.38 -7.64 4.21
N ALA A 153 5.28 -6.32 3.94
CA ALA A 153 5.07 -5.32 4.99
C ALA A 153 3.75 -5.55 5.74
N GLY A 154 2.66 -5.75 4.99
CA GLY A 154 1.35 -6.04 5.55
C GLY A 154 1.31 -7.38 6.27
N GLY A 155 1.82 -8.44 5.64
CA GLY A 155 1.77 -9.79 6.20
C GLY A 155 2.58 -9.92 7.49
N CYS A 156 3.77 -9.33 7.55
CA CYS A 156 4.56 -9.27 8.77
C CYS A 156 3.83 -8.48 9.86
N THR A 157 3.24 -7.32 9.52
CA THR A 157 2.51 -6.48 10.50
C THR A 157 1.26 -7.20 11.03
N ALA A 158 0.49 -7.83 10.15
CA ALA A 158 -0.69 -8.63 10.48
C ALA A 158 -0.32 -9.79 11.39
N PHE A 159 0.75 -10.54 11.04
CA PHE A 159 1.25 -11.63 11.86
C PHE A 159 1.60 -11.16 13.27
N LEU A 160 2.33 -10.04 13.41
CA LEU A 160 2.64 -9.47 14.72
C LEU A 160 1.37 -9.13 15.52
N HIS A 161 0.34 -8.59 14.88
CA HIS A 161 -0.94 -8.32 15.54
C HIS A 161 -1.66 -9.59 15.98
N THR A 162 -1.53 -10.71 15.27
CA THR A 162 -2.09 -12.01 15.72
C THR A 162 -1.40 -12.60 16.95
N LEU A 163 -0.19 -12.12 17.30
CA LEU A 163 0.53 -12.55 18.51
C LEU A 163 0.17 -11.72 19.74
N VAL A 164 -0.47 -10.57 19.56
CA VAL A 164 -0.92 -9.73 20.67
C VAL A 164 -2.15 -10.37 21.31
N ASP A 165 -2.23 -10.34 22.65
CA ASP A 165 -3.39 -10.86 23.39
C ASP A 165 -4.70 -10.25 22.84
N PRO A 166 -5.59 -11.07 22.24
CA PRO A 166 -6.81 -10.60 21.61
C PRO A 166 -7.80 -10.01 22.63
N TYR A 167 -7.69 -10.40 23.90
CA TYR A 167 -8.54 -9.90 24.97
C TYR A 167 -8.02 -8.61 25.60
N ARG A 168 -6.87 -8.08 25.15
CA ARG A 168 -6.29 -6.86 25.72
C ARG A 168 -7.18 -5.63 25.47
N SER A 169 -7.81 -5.52 24.31
CA SER A 169 -8.77 -4.46 23.99
C SER A 169 -10.09 -4.63 24.75
N ILE A 170 -10.59 -5.86 24.86
CA ILE A 170 -11.81 -6.22 25.60
C ILE A 170 -11.64 -5.93 27.11
N ARG A 171 -10.45 -6.19 27.68
CA ARG A 171 -10.14 -5.92 29.09
C ARG A 171 -9.94 -4.43 29.41
N ARG A 172 -9.51 -3.62 28.45
CA ARG A 172 -9.32 -2.16 28.62
C ARG A 172 -10.60 -1.34 28.44
N GLY A 173 -11.65 -1.93 27.84
CA GLY A 173 -12.97 -1.31 27.72
C GLY A 173 -13.87 -1.49 28.95
N LYS A 174 -13.31 -1.94 30.09
CA LYS A 174 -13.99 -1.97 31.39
C LYS A 174 -13.70 -0.69 32.18
#